data_AF-A0A949UD95-F1
#
_entry.id   AF-A0A949UD95-F1
#
_cell.length_a   1.000
_cell.length_b   1.000
_cell.length_c   1.000
_cell.angle_alpha   90.00
_cell.angle_beta   90.00
_cell.angle_gamma   90.00
#
_symmetry.space_group_name_H-M   'P 1'
#
loop_
_entity.id
_entity.type
_entity.pdbx_description
1 polymer ?
#
loop_
_entity_poly.entity_id
_entity_poly.type
_entity_poly.pdbx_seq_one_letter_code
_entity_poly.pdbx_strand_id
1 'polypeptide(L)' 'MNAPLEKGKAKAEFAWNDPFLLDAQFTEEERMVRDAAHAYCQDKLGPRVLNAFRKEETDKGI' A
#
# COMPACT_ATOMS: atom_id res chain seq x y z
N MET A 1 11.37 21.47 -45.18
CA MET A 1 10.49 20.35 -44.77
C MET A 1 10.63 20.19 -43.26
N ASN A 2 9.63 20.58 -42.48
CA ASN A 2 9.59 20.31 -41.04
C ASN A 2 8.82 19.00 -40.84
N ALA A 3 9.53 17.92 -40.47
CA ALA A 3 8.91 16.68 -40.05
C ALA A 3 8.23 16.89 -38.68
N PRO A 4 7.05 16.32 -38.42
CA PRO A 4 6.46 16.36 -37.09
C PRO A 4 7.37 15.57 -36.15
N LEU A 5 7.75 16.19 -35.03
CA LEU A 5 8.45 15.49 -33.95
C LEU A 5 7.48 14.48 -33.34
N GLU A 6 7.58 13.23 -33.77
CA GLU A 6 6.91 12.08 -33.13
C GLU A 6 7.27 12.09 -31.64
N LYS A 7 6.28 12.37 -30.78
CA LYS A 7 6.43 12.24 -29.33
C LYS A 7 6.68 10.76 -29.02
N GLY A 8 7.92 10.41 -28.70
CA GLY A 8 8.28 9.07 -28.24
C GLY A 8 7.36 8.64 -27.11
N LYS A 9 6.88 7.39 -27.15
CA LYS A 9 5.99 6.82 -26.12
C LYS A 9 6.61 7.03 -24.74
N ALA A 10 5.82 7.56 -23.81
CA ALA A 10 6.23 7.69 -22.41
C ALA A 10 6.60 6.30 -21.86
N LYS A 11 7.74 6.21 -21.18
CA LYS A 11 8.19 4.98 -20.52
C LYS A 11 7.27 4.69 -19.34
N ALA A 12 6.87 3.43 -19.16
CA ALA A 12 6.10 3.02 -17.99
C ALA A 12 6.92 3.28 -16.71
N GLU A 13 6.27 3.82 -15.68
CA GLU A 13 6.88 4.07 -14.37
C GLU A 13 7.00 2.75 -13.59
N PHE A 14 8.16 2.55 -12.94
CA PHE A 14 8.44 1.35 -12.17
C PHE A 14 8.32 1.66 -10.67
N ALA A 15 7.36 1.04 -9.99
CA ALA A 15 7.17 1.14 -8.55
C ALA A 15 8.01 0.07 -7.84
N TRP A 16 9.08 0.47 -7.13
CA TRP A 16 9.97 -0.50 -6.48
C TRP A 16 9.29 -1.27 -5.33
N ASN A 17 8.32 -0.64 -4.68
CA ASN A 17 7.52 -1.22 -3.59
C ASN A 17 6.37 -2.08 -4.11
N ASP A 18 6.06 -2.00 -5.41
CA ASP A 18 5.07 -2.82 -6.09
C ASP A 18 5.50 -3.15 -7.54
N PRO A 19 6.55 -3.98 -7.74
CA PRO A 19 7.15 -4.20 -9.07
C PRO A 19 6.20 -4.79 -10.11
N PHE A 20 5.13 -5.44 -9.68
CA PHE A 20 4.12 -6.06 -10.53
C PHE A 20 2.77 -5.36 -10.49
N LEU A 21 2.71 -4.15 -9.93
CA LEU A 21 1.49 -3.34 -9.83
C LEU A 21 0.31 -4.14 -9.26
N LEU A 22 0.56 -4.90 -8.19
CA LEU A 22 -0.44 -5.68 -7.47
C LEU A 22 -1.65 -4.83 -7.09
N ASP A 23 -1.45 -3.56 -6.71
CA ASP A 23 -2.55 -2.63 -6.42
C ASP A 23 -3.52 -2.45 -7.60
N ALA A 24 -3.00 -2.46 -8.82
CA ALA A 24 -3.79 -2.33 -10.04
C ALA A 24 -4.52 -3.63 -10.42
N GLN A 25 -4.15 -4.77 -9.82
CA GLN A 25 -4.81 -6.06 -10.04
C GLN A 25 -6.02 -6.27 -9.14
N PHE A 26 -6.16 -5.47 -8.08
CA PHE A 26 -7.31 -5.53 -7.18
C PHE A 26 -8.53 -4.79 -7.72
N THR A 27 -9.69 -5.28 -7.34
CA THR A 27 -10.95 -4.56 -7.43
C THR A 27 -11.00 -3.40 -6.43
N GLU A 28 -11.95 -2.49 -6.62
CA GLU A 28 -12.12 -1.36 -5.69
C GLU A 28 -12.49 -1.81 -4.28
N GLU A 29 -13.33 -2.83 -4.17
CA GLU A 29 -13.73 -3.39 -2.87
C GLU A 29 -12.52 -3.98 -2.12
N GLU A 30 -11.66 -4.73 -2.81
CA GLU A 30 -10.43 -5.28 -2.23
C GLU A 30 -9.47 -4.18 -1.77
N ARG A 31 -9.33 -3.10 -2.54
CA ARG A 31 -8.55 -1.92 -2.11
C ARG A 31 -9.15 -1.28 -0.86
N MET A 32 -10.46 -1.08 -0.81
CA MET A 32 -11.13 -0.52 0.36
C MET A 32 -10.91 -1.37 1.61
N VAL A 33 -11.02 -2.69 1.50
CA VAL A 33 -10.79 -3.62 2.61
C VAL A 33 -9.33 -3.56 3.08
N ARG A 34 -8.37 -3.56 2.14
CA ARG A 34 -6.95 -3.41 2.46
C ARG A 34 -6.67 -2.10 3.17
N ASP A 35 -7.20 -0.99 2.68
CA ASP A 35 -6.94 0.33 3.24
C ASP A 35 -7.56 0.46 4.65
N ALA A 36 -8.74 -0.13 4.86
CA ALA A 36 -9.35 -0.24 6.19
C ALA A 36 -8.51 -1.09 7.16
N ALA A 37 -8.00 -2.24 6.70
CA ALA A 37 -7.10 -3.07 7.49
C ALA A 37 -5.80 -2.33 7.82
N HIS A 38 -5.21 -1.64 6.84
CA HIS A 38 -4.01 -0.82 7.04
C HIS A 38 -4.26 0.27 8.09
N ALA A 39 -5.36 1.03 7.98
CA ALA A 39 -5.72 2.06 8.94
C ALA A 39 -5.86 1.50 10.37
N TYR A 40 -6.61 0.40 10.55
CA TYR A 40 -6.75 -0.24 11.86
C TYR A 40 -5.39 -0.69 12.43
N CYS A 41 -4.54 -1.30 11.60
CA CYS A 41 -3.21 -1.72 12.01
C CYS A 41 -2.34 -0.54 12.46
N GLN A 42 -2.35 0.58 11.71
CA GLN A 42 -1.55 1.75 12.09
C GLN A 42 -2.11 2.48 13.32
N ASP A 43 -3.43 2.62 13.43
CA ASP A 43 -4.06 3.42 14.48
C ASP A 43 -4.22 2.65 15.80
N LYS A 44 -4.53 1.35 15.72
CA LYS A 44 -4.80 0.51 16.90
C LYS A 44 -3.61 -0.36 17.27
N LEU A 45 -2.99 -1.05 16.33
CA LEU A 45 -1.96 -2.04 16.65
C LEU A 45 -0.56 -1.43 16.75
N GLY A 46 -0.21 -0.51 15.84
CA GLY A 46 1.10 0.16 15.73
C GLY A 46 1.61 0.76 17.05
N PRO A 47 0.81 1.55 17.79
CA PRO A 47 1.25 2.16 19.04
C PRO A 47 1.47 1.14 20.18
N ARG A 48 0.87 -0.05 20.09
CA ARG A 48 0.85 -1.04 21.18
C ARG A 48 1.92 -2.12 21.02
N VAL A 49 2.31 -2.43 19.79
CA VAL A 49 3.13 -3.62 19.46
C VAL A 49 4.44 -3.70 20.25
N LEU A 50 5.13 -2.58 20.48
CA LEU A 50 6.40 -2.57 21.21
C LEU A 50 6.23 -2.97 22.68
N ASN A 51 5.21 -2.44 23.35
CA ASN A 51 4.95 -2.74 24.76
C ASN A 51 4.33 -4.12 24.92
N ALA A 52 3.39 -4.48 24.05
CA ALA A 52 2.79 -5.81 23.99
C ALA A 52 3.87 -6.90 23.85
N PHE A 53 4.81 -6.72 22.92
CA PHE A 53 5.91 -7.65 22.72
C PHE A 53 6.87 -7.72 23.93
N ARG A 54 7.23 -6.57 24.51
CA ARG A 54 8.14 -6.53 25.68
C ARG A 54 7.59 -7.21 26.92
N LYS A 55 6.27 -7.18 27.09
CA LYS A 55 5.58 -7.72 28.27
C LYS A 55 4.92 -9.07 28.03
N GLU A 56 4.94 -9.55 26.79
CA GLU A 56 4.23 -10.77 26.38
C GLU A 56 2.73 -10.70 26.71
N GLU A 57 2.11 -9.55 26.44
CA GLU A 57 0.72 -9.25 26.78
C GLU A 57 -0.09 -8.86 25.53
N THR A 58 -1.38 -9.21 25.53
CA THR A 58 -2.35 -8.84 24.48
C THR A 58 -3.53 -8.11 25.11
N ASP A 59 -3.89 -6.95 24.55
CA ASP A 59 -5.06 -6.18 24.95
C ASP A 59 -6.33 -6.81 24.35
N LYS A 60 -7.26 -7.22 25.22
CA LYS A 60 -8.51 -7.90 24.85
C LYS A 60 -9.64 -6.94 24.46
N GLY A 61 -9.45 -5.63 24.63
CA GLY A 61 -10.46 -4.61 24.37
C GLY A 61 -10.47 -4.07 22.94
N ILE A 62 -9.74 -4.71 22.02
CA ILE A 62 -9.54 -4.26 20.63
C ILE A 62 -10.14 -5.24 19.62
#